data_AF-A0A0B2V295-F1
#
_entry.id   AF-A0A0B2V295-F1
#
_cell.length_a   1.000
_cell.length_b   1.000
_cell.length_c   1.000
_cell.angle_alpha   90.00
_cell.angle_beta   90.00
_cell.angle_gamma   90.00
#
_symmetry.space_group_name_H-M   'P 1'
#
loop_
_entity.id
_entity.type
_entity.pdbx_description
1 polymer ?
#
loop_
_entity_poly.entity_id
_entity_poly.type
_entity_poly.pdbx_seq_one_letter_code
_entity_poly.pdbx_strand_id
1 'polypeptide(L)'
;MSDMPQLQLSDEKVDGDQKYSQSQNRDGSEPSPVQHVVDRSTAAISKAVNSAYAEQVYYFDSFIIRVTRDHILSSLCHHEDAGDSSSSFQDCKVCEYNAKLSLPHLPEMVFPNNVLMIQHSSRPYIKLYFSALDALKMVDATTLPEVQVGPSAVWQQSRLGGAPVNQLLNRFDWTYSTDYQGTVEGFEIEATNEAIDMEKLKRRDPIHFYSQIALYEDELADHGCAQLSVRIRVMPACFFLLSRFYLRVDGVMVRICDTRIYGEHCSGYFIREWSKREAKFTELSSTVTMTVGCHGVANGSYHSTVLCAIFLRNSDSYAHKN
;
A
#
# COMPACT_ATOMS: atom_id res chain seq x y z
N MET A 1 -52.84 5.14 42.05
CA MET A 1 -53.25 3.86 42.65
C MET A 1 -52.34 2.81 42.05
N SER A 2 -51.09 2.73 42.55
CA SER A 2 -50.63 1.97 43.74
C SER A 2 -50.17 0.57 43.30
N ASP A 3 -49.02 0.03 43.65
CA ASP A 3 -47.88 0.46 44.47
C ASP A 3 -46.71 -0.49 44.16
N MET A 4 -45.48 -0.03 44.39
CA MET A 4 -44.27 -0.87 44.49
C MET A 4 -44.28 -1.63 45.83
N PRO A 5 -43.38 -2.61 46.06
CA PRO A 5 -42.25 -2.26 46.92
C PRO A 5 -40.91 -2.96 46.60
N GLN A 6 -39.83 -2.24 46.93
CA GLN A 6 -38.48 -2.74 47.18
C GLN A 6 -38.37 -3.40 48.56
N LEU A 7 -37.37 -4.26 48.74
CA LEU A 7 -36.80 -4.59 50.05
C LEU A 7 -35.28 -4.75 49.95
N GLN A 8 -34.57 -3.82 50.59
CA GLN A 8 -33.19 -3.94 51.08
C GLN A 8 -33.21 -4.54 52.50
N LEU A 9 -32.03 -5.00 52.98
CA LEU A 9 -31.50 -5.10 54.37
C LEU A 9 -30.64 -6.38 54.45
N SER A 10 -29.49 -6.49 55.11
CA SER A 10 -28.52 -5.57 55.73
C SER A 10 -27.36 -6.44 56.28
N ASP A 11 -26.19 -5.83 56.39
CA ASP A 11 -24.99 -6.11 57.19
C ASP A 11 -24.93 -7.29 58.18
N GLU A 12 -23.76 -7.96 58.24
CA GLU A 12 -22.99 -8.08 59.50
C GLU A 12 -21.51 -8.43 59.25
N LYS A 13 -20.62 -7.61 59.83
CA LYS A 13 -19.18 -7.84 60.03
C LYS A 13 -18.97 -8.70 61.27
N VAL A 14 -17.99 -9.61 61.29
CA VAL A 14 -17.20 -9.92 62.50
C VAL A 14 -15.77 -10.30 62.14
N ASP A 15 -14.84 -9.60 62.78
CA ASP A 15 -13.37 -9.75 62.87
C ASP A 15 -12.92 -11.07 63.53
N GLY A 16 -11.67 -11.49 63.30
CA GLY A 16 -11.04 -12.48 64.18
C GLY A 16 -9.70 -13.05 63.71
N ASP A 17 -8.62 -12.28 63.94
CA ASP A 17 -7.25 -12.77 64.00
C ASP A 17 -7.07 -13.91 65.03
N GLN A 18 -6.25 -14.94 64.73
CA GLN A 18 -5.05 -15.26 65.52
C GLN A 18 -4.27 -16.49 65.02
N LYS A 19 -2.95 -16.33 65.13
CA LYS A 19 -1.84 -17.26 64.80
C LYS A 19 -1.84 -18.52 65.66
N TYR A 20 -1.37 -19.64 65.09
CA TYR A 20 -0.53 -20.58 65.85
C TYR A 20 0.48 -21.30 64.94
N SER A 21 1.74 -21.21 65.36
CA SER A 21 2.92 -21.89 64.84
C SER A 21 3.01 -23.33 65.34
N GLN A 22 3.54 -24.27 64.54
CA GLN A 22 4.70 -25.10 64.90
C GLN A 22 5.11 -26.10 63.80
N SER A 23 6.42 -26.26 63.71
CA SER A 23 7.29 -27.09 62.88
C SER A 23 7.10 -28.61 63.02
N GLN A 24 7.43 -29.38 61.97
CA GLN A 24 8.39 -30.51 62.05
C GLN A 24 8.81 -31.04 60.66
N ASN A 25 10.10 -31.36 60.55
CA ASN A 25 10.84 -31.85 59.37
C ASN A 25 10.47 -33.29 58.96
N ARG A 26 10.65 -33.63 57.66
CA ARG A 26 11.48 -34.77 57.18
C ARG A 26 11.56 -34.86 55.64
N ASP A 27 12.80 -34.83 55.17
CA ASP A 27 13.44 -35.64 54.10
C ASP A 27 12.68 -36.02 52.82
N GLY A 28 13.29 -35.73 51.67
CA GLY A 28 12.90 -36.29 50.37
C GLY A 28 13.36 -35.44 49.18
N SER A 29 14.54 -35.78 48.66
CA SER A 29 15.17 -35.26 47.44
C SER A 29 14.37 -35.49 46.15
N GLU A 30 14.16 -34.45 45.33
CA GLU A 30 13.86 -34.53 43.88
C GLU A 30 14.17 -33.19 43.15
N PRO A 31 14.42 -33.19 41.83
CA PRO A 31 15.32 -32.26 41.15
C PRO A 31 14.70 -30.91 40.74
N SER A 32 15.57 -29.92 40.59
CA SER A 32 15.29 -28.56 40.14
C SER A 32 14.60 -28.50 38.76
N PRO A 33 13.58 -27.64 38.57
CA PRO A 33 12.94 -27.45 37.27
C PRO A 33 13.86 -26.64 36.34
N VAL A 34 14.06 -27.16 35.14
CA VAL A 34 14.67 -26.45 34.01
C VAL A 34 13.81 -25.21 33.75
N GLN A 35 14.33 -24.03 34.08
CA GLN A 35 13.73 -22.77 33.68
C GLN A 35 13.84 -22.67 32.16
N HIS A 36 12.72 -22.88 31.46
CA HIS A 36 12.57 -22.39 30.09
C HIS A 36 12.70 -20.87 30.14
N VAL A 37 13.89 -20.38 29.81
CA VAL A 37 14.11 -18.98 29.48
C VAL A 37 13.38 -18.75 28.16
N VAL A 38 12.10 -18.39 28.24
CA VAL A 38 11.38 -17.83 27.10
C VAL A 38 12.04 -16.49 26.84
N ASP A 39 12.83 -16.46 25.78
CA ASP A 39 13.68 -15.36 25.38
C ASP A 39 12.83 -14.09 25.22
N ARG A 40 12.91 -13.16 26.19
CA ARG A 40 12.12 -11.91 26.22
C ARG A 40 12.34 -11.05 24.97
N SER A 41 13.39 -11.31 24.20
CA SER A 41 13.68 -10.64 22.92
C SER A 41 12.65 -10.98 21.83
N THR A 42 12.23 -12.24 21.72
CA THR A 42 11.26 -12.70 20.69
C THR A 42 9.83 -12.21 20.97
N ALA A 43 9.46 -12.09 22.26
CA ALA A 43 8.17 -11.55 22.68
C ALA A 43 8.06 -10.02 22.45
N ALA A 44 9.17 -9.30 22.52
CA ALA A 44 9.22 -7.86 22.23
C ALA A 44 9.17 -7.59 20.71
N ILE A 45 9.86 -8.40 19.91
CA ILE A 45 9.83 -8.33 18.44
C ILE A 45 8.43 -8.69 17.91
N SER A 46 7.79 -9.75 18.41
CA SER A 46 6.43 -10.12 17.99
C SER A 46 5.37 -9.07 18.37
N LYS A 47 5.54 -8.35 19.49
CA LYS A 47 4.68 -7.20 19.83
C LYS A 47 4.92 -5.98 18.96
N ALA A 48 6.16 -5.71 18.54
CA ALA A 48 6.49 -4.58 17.66
C ALA A 48 6.03 -4.84 16.22
N VAL A 49 6.17 -6.07 15.72
CA VAL A 49 5.69 -6.51 14.39
C VAL A 49 4.15 -6.45 14.33
N ASN A 50 3.45 -6.76 15.42
CA ASN A 50 2.00 -6.63 15.51
C ASN A 50 1.48 -5.17 15.66
N SER A 51 2.36 -4.16 15.71
CA SER A 51 1.94 -2.75 15.82
C SER A 51 1.69 -2.06 14.48
N ALA A 52 2.19 -2.63 13.37
CA ALA A 52 2.04 -2.06 12.03
C ALA A 52 0.74 -2.46 11.35
N TYR A 53 0.17 -3.62 11.72
CA TYR A 53 -1.08 -4.11 11.14
C TYR A 53 -2.26 -3.24 11.56
N ALA A 54 -2.98 -2.72 10.58
CA ALA A 54 -4.24 -2.02 10.80
C ALA A 54 -5.24 -2.37 9.69
N GLU A 55 -6.43 -2.79 10.09
CA GLU A 55 -7.55 -3.01 9.18
C GLU A 55 -8.64 -1.97 9.43
N GLN A 56 -9.16 -1.38 8.36
CA GLN A 56 -10.28 -0.45 8.41
C GLN A 56 -11.38 -0.95 7.47
N VAL A 57 -12.61 -0.96 7.95
CA VAL A 57 -13.78 -1.39 7.17
C VAL A 57 -14.81 -0.27 7.16
N TYR A 58 -15.35 0.04 5.99
CA TYR A 58 -16.42 1.00 5.80
C TYR A 58 -17.50 0.43 4.88
N TYR A 59 -18.76 0.68 5.21
CA TYR A 59 -19.91 0.19 4.43
C TYR A 59 -20.49 1.34 3.61
N PHE A 60 -20.63 1.14 2.31
CA PHE A 60 -21.23 2.09 1.39
C PHE A 60 -22.20 1.34 0.47
N ASP A 61 -23.50 1.56 0.65
CA ASP A 61 -24.56 0.82 -0.04
C ASP A 61 -24.39 -0.71 0.06
N SER A 62 -24.28 -1.37 -1.09
CA SER A 62 -24.06 -2.82 -1.23
C SER A 62 -22.57 -3.17 -1.30
N PHE A 63 -21.67 -2.23 -1.01
CA PHE A 63 -20.23 -2.42 -1.03
C PHE A 63 -19.62 -2.31 0.38
N ILE A 64 -18.62 -3.15 0.61
CA ILE A 64 -17.73 -3.15 1.76
C ILE A 64 -16.36 -2.69 1.27
N ILE A 65 -15.90 -1.56 1.78
CA ILE A 65 -14.55 -1.05 1.56
C ILE A 65 -13.68 -1.57 2.69
N ARG A 66 -12.64 -2.34 2.37
CA ARG A 66 -11.64 -2.83 3.32
C ARG A 66 -10.28 -2.28 2.98
N VAL A 67 -9.57 -1.81 4.00
CA VAL A 67 -8.21 -1.30 3.85
C VAL A 67 -7.32 -1.96 4.88
N THR A 68 -6.38 -2.77 4.40
CA THR A 68 -5.36 -3.44 5.20
C THR A 68 -4.05 -2.69 5.01
N ARG A 69 -3.42 -2.34 6.14
CA ARG A 69 -2.07 -1.82 6.24
C ARG A 69 -1.23 -2.78 7.05
N ASP A 70 0.01 -2.95 6.64
CA ASP A 70 0.98 -3.79 7.31
C ASP A 70 2.41 -3.27 7.08
N HIS A 71 3.39 -3.98 7.64
CA HIS A 71 4.81 -3.68 7.52
C HIS A 71 5.38 -3.92 6.11
N ILE A 72 6.56 -3.35 5.88
CA ILE A 72 7.35 -3.53 4.66
C ILE A 72 7.88 -4.97 4.59
N LEU A 73 7.99 -5.51 3.37
CA LEU A 73 8.57 -6.82 3.09
C LEU A 73 10.00 -6.92 3.64
N SER A 74 10.28 -7.97 4.40
CA SER A 74 11.64 -8.25 4.89
C SER A 74 12.62 -8.49 3.74
N SER A 75 13.87 -8.06 3.91
CA SER A 75 14.94 -8.27 2.92
C SER A 75 15.36 -9.73 2.78
N LEU A 76 15.19 -10.52 3.84
CA LEU A 76 15.58 -11.93 3.89
C LEU A 76 14.38 -12.78 4.32
N CYS A 77 14.29 -13.98 3.75
CA CYS A 77 13.43 -15.02 4.30
C CYS A 77 14.06 -15.58 5.58
N HIS A 78 13.24 -15.94 6.56
CA HIS A 78 13.69 -16.49 7.85
C HIS A 78 13.34 -17.97 8.02
N HIS A 79 12.98 -18.67 6.95
CA HIS A 79 12.82 -20.13 7.03
C HIS A 79 14.19 -20.80 7.08
N GLU A 80 14.32 -21.84 7.90
CA GLU A 80 15.52 -22.68 7.87
C GLU A 80 15.65 -23.32 6.49
N ASP A 81 16.86 -23.32 5.92
CA ASP A 81 17.20 -24.00 4.67
C ASP A 81 17.15 -25.53 4.88
N ALA A 82 15.96 -26.07 5.14
CA ALA A 82 15.71 -27.48 5.05
C ALA A 82 15.66 -27.82 3.57
N GLY A 83 16.69 -28.53 3.10
CA GLY A 83 16.83 -29.05 1.74
C GLY A 83 15.79 -30.13 1.38
N ASP A 84 14.52 -29.88 1.66
CA ASP A 84 13.39 -30.71 1.23
C ASP A 84 12.28 -29.82 0.68
N SER A 85 12.14 -29.90 -0.64
CA SER A 85 11.08 -29.29 -1.42
C SER A 85 9.72 -29.82 -0.97
N SER A 86 8.91 -29.02 -0.27
CA SER A 86 7.46 -28.83 -0.58
C SER A 86 6.57 -28.21 0.50
N SER A 87 7.00 -27.95 1.74
CA SER A 87 6.03 -27.61 2.82
C SER A 87 6.23 -26.29 3.58
N SER A 88 7.37 -25.60 3.46
CA SER A 88 7.64 -24.33 4.19
C SER A 88 7.61 -23.07 3.32
N PHE A 89 7.42 -23.20 2.00
CA PHE A 89 7.40 -22.08 1.06
C PHE A 89 6.07 -21.31 1.01
N GLN A 90 4.99 -21.90 1.52
CA GLN A 90 3.63 -21.43 1.22
C GLN A 90 3.25 -20.11 1.92
N ASP A 91 3.93 -19.79 3.03
CA ASP A 91 3.61 -18.61 3.85
C ASP A 91 4.70 -17.52 3.84
N CYS A 92 5.83 -17.75 3.16
CA CYS A 92 6.89 -16.75 3.11
C CYS A 92 6.64 -15.72 2.00
N LYS A 93 6.33 -14.48 2.38
CA LYS A 93 6.10 -13.38 1.42
C LYS A 93 7.32 -13.05 0.56
N VAL A 94 8.53 -13.17 1.09
CA VAL A 94 9.77 -12.91 0.34
C VAL A 94 9.89 -13.92 -0.81
N CYS A 95 9.72 -15.20 -0.49
CA CYS A 95 9.79 -16.28 -1.48
C CYS A 95 8.63 -16.23 -2.47
N GLU A 96 7.42 -15.86 -2.02
CA GLU A 96 6.27 -15.62 -2.89
C GLU A 96 6.57 -14.55 -3.95
N TYR A 97 7.12 -13.40 -3.52
CA TYR A 97 7.46 -12.31 -4.44
C TYR A 97 8.59 -12.70 -5.39
N ASN A 98 9.66 -13.31 -4.88
CA ASN A 98 10.79 -13.75 -5.71
C ASN A 98 10.41 -14.85 -6.71
N ALA A 99 9.48 -15.73 -6.37
CA ALA A 99 9.03 -16.80 -7.26
C ALA A 99 8.03 -16.32 -8.32
N LYS A 100 7.16 -15.36 -7.98
CA LYS A 100 6.08 -14.89 -8.87
C LYS A 100 6.49 -13.71 -9.74
N LEU A 101 7.49 -12.92 -9.34
CA LEU A 101 7.94 -11.75 -10.08
C LEU A 101 9.20 -12.07 -10.88
N SER A 102 9.15 -11.83 -12.19
CA SER A 102 10.31 -11.92 -13.08
C SER A 102 11.11 -10.61 -13.09
N LEU A 103 11.35 -10.01 -11.92
CA LEU A 103 12.09 -8.77 -11.78
C LEU A 103 13.50 -9.05 -11.27
N PRO A 104 14.54 -8.35 -11.75
CA PRO A 104 15.91 -8.56 -11.28
C PRO A 104 16.07 -8.13 -9.81
N HIS A 105 15.41 -7.05 -9.41
CA HIS A 105 15.36 -6.56 -8.03
C HIS A 105 13.98 -5.98 -7.72
N LEU A 106 13.53 -6.18 -6.48
CA LEU A 106 12.30 -5.57 -5.96
C LEU A 106 12.54 -4.09 -5.61
N PRO A 107 11.48 -3.26 -5.60
CA PRO A 107 11.53 -1.92 -5.01
C PRO A 107 12.07 -1.95 -3.57
N GLU A 108 12.74 -0.88 -3.16
CA GLU A 108 13.31 -0.74 -1.81
C GLU A 108 12.26 -0.90 -0.69
N MET A 109 11.04 -0.39 -0.89
CA MET A 109 9.94 -0.55 0.06
C MET A 109 8.76 -1.21 -0.64
N VAL A 110 8.51 -2.48 -0.37
CA VAL A 110 7.30 -3.20 -0.84
C VAL A 110 6.41 -3.49 0.35
N PHE A 111 5.11 -3.22 0.25
CA PHE A 111 4.15 -3.53 1.30
C PHE A 111 3.28 -4.72 0.89
N PRO A 112 3.67 -5.96 1.26
CA PRO A 112 3.14 -7.15 0.62
C PRO A 112 1.69 -7.46 1.00
N ASN A 113 1.29 -7.05 2.20
CA ASN A 113 -0.05 -7.29 2.76
C ASN A 113 -0.93 -6.03 2.69
N ASN A 114 -0.43 -4.92 2.12
CA ASN A 114 -1.24 -3.72 1.91
C ASN A 114 -2.25 -4.00 0.81
N VAL A 115 -3.53 -3.86 1.15
CA VAL A 115 -4.64 -4.08 0.22
C VAL A 115 -5.73 -3.04 0.46
N LEU A 116 -6.17 -2.39 -0.61
CA LEU A 116 -7.42 -1.63 -0.62
C LEU A 116 -8.41 -2.39 -1.50
N MET A 117 -9.50 -2.86 -0.91
CA MET A 117 -10.51 -3.68 -1.56
C MET A 117 -11.90 -3.05 -1.46
N ILE A 118 -12.64 -3.12 -2.57
CA ILE A 118 -14.07 -2.84 -2.68
C ILE A 118 -14.74 -4.17 -3.01
N GLN A 119 -15.58 -4.68 -2.13
CA GLN A 119 -16.21 -5.99 -2.26
C GLN A 119 -17.73 -5.86 -2.10
N HIS A 120 -18.51 -6.63 -2.85
CA HIS A 120 -19.97 -6.66 -2.68
C HIS A 120 -20.37 -7.34 -1.36
N SER A 121 -21.28 -6.75 -0.60
CA SER A 121 -21.69 -7.19 0.74
C SER A 121 -22.29 -8.59 0.76
N SER A 122 -23.14 -8.93 -0.22
CA SER A 122 -23.79 -10.26 -0.29
C SER A 122 -23.11 -11.25 -1.24
N ARG A 123 -22.17 -10.80 -2.06
CA ARG A 123 -21.50 -11.61 -3.10
C ARG A 123 -19.98 -11.42 -2.98
N PRO A 124 -19.31 -12.12 -2.05
CA PRO A 124 -17.91 -11.86 -1.73
C PRO A 124 -16.93 -12.15 -2.88
N TYR A 125 -17.35 -12.94 -3.88
CA TYR A 125 -16.58 -13.20 -5.10
C TYR A 125 -16.57 -12.00 -6.07
N ILE A 126 -17.46 -11.02 -5.88
CA ILE A 126 -17.47 -9.76 -6.63
C ILE A 126 -16.65 -8.75 -5.85
N LYS A 127 -15.43 -8.49 -6.31
CA LYS A 127 -14.49 -7.58 -5.66
C LYS A 127 -13.51 -6.96 -6.64
N LEU A 128 -13.06 -5.78 -6.28
CA LEU A 128 -11.99 -5.05 -6.91
C LEU A 128 -10.98 -4.73 -5.82
N TYR A 129 -9.70 -5.01 -6.03
CA TYR A 129 -8.67 -4.70 -5.05
C TYR A 129 -7.38 -4.25 -5.69
N PHE A 130 -6.56 -3.58 -4.89
CA PHE A 130 -5.24 -3.12 -5.28
C PHE A 130 -4.20 -3.79 -4.38
N SER A 131 -3.26 -4.52 -5.00
CA SER A 131 -2.17 -5.21 -4.31
C SER A 131 -0.81 -4.85 -4.94
N ALA A 132 0.25 -4.87 -4.14
CA ALA A 132 1.60 -4.61 -4.65
C ALA A 132 2.06 -5.72 -5.61
N LEU A 133 1.76 -6.98 -5.28
CA LEU A 133 2.14 -8.14 -6.09
C LEU A 133 1.56 -8.06 -7.51
N ASP A 134 0.27 -7.78 -7.65
CA ASP A 134 -0.37 -7.74 -8.97
C ASP A 134 0.08 -6.51 -9.78
N ALA A 135 0.36 -5.40 -9.11
CA ALA A 135 0.94 -4.22 -9.75
C ALA A 135 2.35 -4.50 -10.30
N LEU A 136 3.19 -5.18 -9.51
CA LEU A 136 4.57 -5.51 -9.89
C LEU A 136 4.65 -6.59 -10.98
N LYS A 137 3.66 -7.50 -11.06
CA LYS A 137 3.57 -8.46 -12.19
C LYS A 137 3.38 -7.78 -13.54
N MET A 138 2.76 -6.59 -13.56
CA MET A 138 2.54 -5.81 -14.77
C MET A 138 3.71 -4.89 -15.13
N VAL A 139 4.76 -4.85 -14.31
CA VAL A 139 5.98 -4.12 -14.64
C VAL A 139 6.72 -4.87 -15.74
N ASP A 140 7.04 -4.17 -16.82
CA ASP A 140 7.78 -4.76 -17.93
C ASP A 140 9.23 -5.04 -17.53
N ALA A 141 9.56 -6.32 -17.40
CA ALA A 141 10.91 -6.78 -17.07
C ALA A 141 11.84 -6.81 -18.30
N THR A 142 11.29 -6.71 -19.51
CA THR A 142 11.93 -7.18 -20.76
C THR A 142 12.09 -6.11 -21.84
N THR A 143 11.27 -5.06 -21.82
CA THR A 143 11.28 -4.02 -22.85
C THR A 143 11.98 -2.77 -22.33
N LEU A 144 12.89 -2.24 -23.14
CA LEU A 144 13.51 -0.94 -22.89
C LEU A 144 12.43 0.16 -22.92
N PRO A 145 12.53 1.19 -22.06
CA PRO A 145 11.69 2.36 -22.21
C PRO A 145 12.00 3.03 -23.56
N GLU A 146 10.98 3.51 -24.27
CA GLU A 146 11.16 4.30 -25.51
C GLU A 146 12.06 5.54 -25.30
N VAL A 147 12.18 5.99 -24.04
CA VAL A 147 13.07 7.07 -23.62
C VAL A 147 14.43 6.49 -23.24
N GLN A 148 15.40 6.56 -24.17
CA GLN A 148 16.81 6.36 -23.84
C GLN A 148 17.27 7.49 -22.91
N VAL A 149 17.52 7.14 -21.64
CA VAL A 149 17.90 8.08 -20.59
C VAL A 149 19.37 8.45 -20.75
N GLY A 150 19.65 9.70 -21.13
CA GLY A 150 20.98 10.23 -21.47
C GLY A 150 22.08 10.23 -20.39
N PRO A 151 21.87 9.81 -19.12
CA PRO A 151 22.97 9.48 -18.20
C PRO A 151 22.93 8.02 -17.71
N SER A 152 22.41 7.10 -18.53
CA SER A 152 22.26 5.65 -18.26
C SER A 152 23.55 4.95 -17.78
N ALA A 153 24.75 5.43 -18.13
CA ALA A 153 25.98 4.76 -17.73
C ALA A 153 26.23 4.81 -16.21
N VAL A 154 26.00 5.95 -15.56
CA VAL A 154 26.23 6.11 -14.10
C VAL A 154 25.16 5.38 -13.29
N TRP A 155 23.91 5.46 -13.75
CA TRP A 155 22.76 4.82 -13.10
C TRP A 155 22.78 3.29 -13.22
N GLN A 156 23.20 2.77 -14.37
CA GLN A 156 23.43 1.33 -14.52
C GLN A 156 24.63 0.86 -13.69
N GLN A 157 25.69 1.66 -13.61
CA GLN A 157 26.93 1.27 -12.94
C GLN A 157 26.84 1.29 -11.40
N SER A 158 25.98 2.14 -10.80
CA SER A 158 25.74 2.15 -9.35
C SER A 158 25.02 0.89 -8.85
N ARG A 159 24.14 0.30 -9.66
CA ARG A 159 23.42 -0.94 -9.33
C ARG A 159 24.17 -2.21 -9.79
N LEU A 160 25.06 -2.12 -10.79
CA LEU A 160 25.85 -3.26 -11.31
C LEU A 160 27.11 -3.60 -10.49
N GLY A 161 27.41 -2.87 -9.42
CA GLY A 161 28.50 -3.23 -8.49
C GLY A 161 29.88 -3.37 -9.14
N GLY A 162 30.15 -2.65 -10.24
CA GLY A 162 31.45 -2.70 -10.94
C GLY A 162 31.59 -3.80 -12.01
N ALA A 163 30.52 -4.49 -12.41
CA ALA A 163 30.55 -5.42 -13.54
C ALA A 163 30.81 -4.71 -14.89
N PRO A 164 31.52 -5.33 -15.85
CA PRO A 164 31.91 -4.69 -17.11
C PRO A 164 30.69 -4.27 -17.95
N VAL A 165 30.77 -3.05 -18.50
CA VAL A 165 29.78 -2.33 -19.33
C VAL A 165 29.37 -3.08 -20.63
N ASN A 166 29.94 -4.26 -20.92
CA ASN A 166 29.55 -5.11 -22.04
C ASN A 166 28.52 -6.21 -21.67
N GLN A 167 28.17 -6.37 -20.39
CA GLN A 167 27.00 -7.17 -19.96
C GLN A 167 25.72 -6.32 -19.84
N LEU A 168 25.76 -5.07 -20.33
CA LEU A 168 24.74 -4.02 -20.26
C LEU A 168 23.54 -4.26 -21.20
N LEU A 169 23.14 -5.51 -21.36
CA LEU A 169 21.84 -5.93 -21.89
C LEU A 169 20.88 -6.24 -20.73
N ASN A 170 21.01 -5.57 -19.59
CA ASN A 170 19.91 -5.53 -18.63
C ASN A 170 18.82 -4.64 -19.25
N ARG A 171 17.90 -5.29 -19.98
CA ARG A 171 16.76 -4.71 -20.72
C ARG A 171 15.68 -4.10 -19.82
N PHE A 172 15.94 -4.02 -18.52
CA PHE A 172 14.99 -3.56 -17.51
C PHE A 172 15.12 -2.05 -17.32
N ASP A 173 14.00 -1.36 -17.24
CA ASP A 173 13.95 0.09 -17.14
C ASP A 173 14.16 0.62 -15.71
N TRP A 174 14.13 -0.27 -14.70
CA TRP A 174 14.24 0.00 -13.26
C TRP A 174 13.33 1.11 -12.76
N THR A 175 12.31 1.49 -13.54
CA THR A 175 11.38 2.56 -13.16
C THR A 175 10.19 2.03 -12.38
N TYR A 176 10.01 0.70 -12.36
CA TYR A 176 8.86 0.01 -11.79
C TYR A 176 7.52 0.57 -12.32
N SER A 177 7.52 1.03 -13.57
CA SER A 177 6.33 1.56 -14.23
C SER A 177 5.30 0.47 -14.43
N THR A 178 4.08 0.74 -13.99
CA THR A 178 2.96 -0.18 -14.10
C THR A 178 1.75 0.53 -14.68
N ASP A 179 1.05 -0.16 -15.59
CA ASP A 179 -0.24 0.28 -16.12
C ASP A 179 -1.41 -0.37 -15.33
N TYR A 180 -1.13 -0.85 -14.11
CA TYR A 180 -2.09 -1.53 -13.23
C TYR A 180 -3.34 -0.69 -12.90
N GLN A 181 -4.51 -1.29 -13.17
CA GLN A 181 -5.83 -0.66 -13.01
C GLN A 181 -6.67 -1.29 -11.88
N GLY A 182 -6.02 -2.02 -10.98
CA GLY A 182 -6.68 -2.85 -9.96
C GLY A 182 -7.04 -4.23 -10.49
N THR A 183 -7.05 -5.21 -9.59
CA THR A 183 -7.44 -6.59 -9.87
C THR A 183 -8.95 -6.72 -9.69
N VAL A 184 -9.65 -7.13 -10.75
CA VAL A 184 -11.12 -7.24 -10.80
C VAL A 184 -11.51 -8.71 -10.80
N GLU A 185 -12.40 -9.10 -9.89
CA GLU A 185 -12.99 -10.43 -9.81
C GLU A 185 -14.53 -10.29 -9.74
N GLY A 186 -15.25 -11.01 -10.60
CA GLY A 186 -16.71 -11.08 -10.56
C GLY A 186 -17.50 -9.84 -11.03
N PHE A 187 -16.85 -8.70 -11.31
CA PHE A 187 -17.51 -7.58 -11.98
C PHE A 187 -17.53 -7.76 -13.50
N GLU A 188 -18.64 -7.35 -14.13
CA GLU A 188 -18.73 -7.19 -15.58
C GLU A 188 -18.13 -5.83 -15.96
N ILE A 189 -17.17 -5.83 -16.90
CA ILE A 189 -16.49 -4.62 -17.35
C ILE A 189 -17.11 -4.21 -18.69
N GLU A 190 -17.78 -3.06 -18.71
CA GLU A 190 -18.38 -2.50 -19.91
C GLU A 190 -17.71 -1.17 -20.28
N ALA A 191 -17.52 -0.94 -21.58
CA ALA A 191 -17.03 0.34 -22.06
C ALA A 191 -18.14 1.39 -21.97
N THR A 192 -17.83 2.54 -21.39
CA THR A 192 -18.78 3.66 -21.24
C THR A 192 -18.15 4.97 -21.73
N ASN A 193 -19.01 5.89 -22.17
CA ASN A 193 -18.63 7.28 -22.46
C ASN A 193 -18.87 8.21 -21.27
N GLU A 194 -19.39 7.66 -20.15
CA GLU A 194 -19.56 8.42 -18.92
C GLU A 194 -18.20 8.77 -18.32
N ALA A 195 -18.02 10.05 -18.04
CA ALA A 195 -16.82 10.56 -17.40
C ALA A 195 -17.09 10.86 -15.92
N ILE A 196 -16.06 10.75 -15.10
CA ILE A 196 -16.12 11.15 -13.69
C ILE A 196 -16.32 12.66 -13.61
N ASP A 197 -17.45 13.07 -13.01
CA ASP A 197 -17.75 14.48 -12.80
C ASP A 197 -16.82 15.09 -11.73
N MET A 198 -15.73 15.69 -12.21
CA MET A 198 -14.75 16.35 -11.35
C MET A 198 -15.32 17.56 -10.60
N GLU A 199 -16.40 18.18 -11.09
CA GLU A 199 -17.03 19.31 -10.39
C GLU A 199 -17.79 18.84 -9.15
N LYS A 200 -18.40 17.65 -9.18
CA LYS A 200 -18.95 17.00 -7.96
C LYS A 200 -17.85 16.77 -6.93
N LEU A 201 -16.67 16.30 -7.35
CA LEU A 201 -15.55 16.02 -6.45
C LEU A 201 -14.85 17.27 -5.87
N LYS A 202 -15.04 18.44 -6.47
CA LYS A 202 -14.54 19.72 -5.94
C LYS A 202 -15.44 20.30 -4.84
N ARG A 203 -16.69 19.81 -4.71
CA ARG A 203 -17.60 20.24 -3.65
C ARG A 203 -17.00 19.86 -2.30
N ARG A 204 -17.20 20.74 -1.31
CA ARG A 204 -16.71 20.53 0.06
C ARG A 204 -17.72 19.70 0.84
N ASP A 205 -17.90 18.46 0.41
CA ASP A 205 -18.74 17.50 1.14
C ASP A 205 -17.95 16.91 2.32
N PRO A 206 -18.63 16.61 3.45
CA PRO A 206 -17.97 16.01 4.60
C PRO A 206 -17.42 14.63 4.24
N ILE A 207 -16.15 14.38 4.54
CA ILE A 207 -15.52 13.08 4.33
C ILE A 207 -15.83 12.19 5.53
N HIS A 208 -16.68 11.19 5.33
CA HIS A 208 -17.03 10.21 6.37
C HIS A 208 -15.92 9.19 6.59
N PHE A 209 -15.21 8.83 5.52
CA PHE A 209 -14.11 7.87 5.58
C PHE A 209 -12.98 8.30 4.65
N TYR A 210 -11.75 8.27 5.19
CA TYR A 210 -10.53 8.49 4.42
C TYR A 210 -9.52 7.42 4.78
N SER A 211 -8.88 6.86 3.75
CA SER A 211 -7.81 5.91 3.95
C SER A 211 -6.84 5.96 2.78
N GLN A 212 -5.54 5.94 3.07
CA GLN A 212 -4.45 5.88 2.09
C GLN A 212 -3.44 4.80 2.46
N ILE A 213 -2.99 4.02 1.48
CA ILE A 213 -1.95 3.00 1.63
C ILE A 213 -0.93 3.13 0.50
N ALA A 214 0.34 2.85 0.80
CA ALA A 214 1.37 2.66 -0.19
C ALA A 214 1.44 1.16 -0.57
N LEU A 215 1.66 0.85 -1.83
CA LEU A 215 1.85 -0.52 -2.30
C LEU A 215 3.33 -0.84 -2.47
N TYR A 216 4.07 0.05 -3.14
CA TYR A 216 5.53 0.00 -3.18
C TYR A 216 6.12 1.39 -3.45
N GLU A 217 7.37 1.58 -3.02
CA GLU A 217 8.17 2.79 -3.18
C GLU A 217 9.64 2.43 -3.47
N ASP A 218 10.32 3.24 -4.27
CA ASP A 218 11.74 3.14 -4.59
C ASP A 218 12.34 4.53 -4.81
N GLU A 219 13.54 4.80 -4.28
CA GLU A 219 14.22 6.10 -4.44
C GLU A 219 15.14 6.15 -5.67
N LEU A 220 15.12 5.11 -6.51
CA LEU A 220 15.90 4.99 -7.75
C LEU A 220 17.41 5.25 -7.53
N ALA A 221 17.94 4.82 -6.37
CA ALA A 221 19.30 5.11 -5.92
C ALA A 221 19.60 6.62 -5.83
N ASP A 222 18.72 7.38 -5.19
CA ASP A 222 18.80 8.85 -5.03
C ASP A 222 18.69 9.65 -6.34
N HIS A 223 18.30 9.01 -7.45
CA HIS A 223 18.14 9.66 -8.75
C HIS A 223 16.68 9.91 -9.13
N GLY A 224 15.76 9.77 -8.18
CA GLY A 224 14.35 10.03 -8.41
C GLY A 224 13.45 9.43 -7.35
N CYS A 225 12.24 9.07 -7.77
CA CYS A 225 11.33 8.27 -6.95
C CYS A 225 10.31 7.56 -7.84
N ALA A 226 10.00 6.31 -7.50
CA ALA A 226 8.88 5.55 -8.04
C ALA A 226 7.97 5.15 -6.87
N GLN A 227 6.70 5.52 -6.90
CA GLN A 227 5.76 5.24 -5.82
C GLN A 227 4.38 4.87 -6.38
N LEU A 228 3.83 3.75 -5.94
CA LEU A 228 2.44 3.38 -6.16
C LEU A 228 1.66 3.49 -4.85
N SER A 229 0.67 4.37 -4.82
CA SER A 229 -0.21 4.56 -3.65
C SER A 229 -1.68 4.56 -4.03
N VAL A 230 -2.52 4.08 -3.11
CA VAL A 230 -3.97 4.04 -3.29
C VAL A 230 -4.63 4.78 -2.14
N ARG A 231 -5.55 5.68 -2.45
CA ARG A 231 -6.35 6.41 -1.47
C ARG A 231 -7.82 6.37 -1.82
N ILE A 232 -8.66 6.35 -0.80
CA ILE A 232 -10.11 6.40 -0.92
C ILE A 232 -10.69 7.47 0.00
N ARG A 233 -11.70 8.17 -0.51
CA ARG A 233 -12.56 9.12 0.22
C ARG A 233 -14.00 8.68 0.03
N VAL A 234 -14.74 8.60 1.12
CA VAL A 234 -16.18 8.33 1.08
C VAL A 234 -16.92 9.52 1.66
N MET A 235 -17.86 10.02 0.87
CA MET A 235 -18.78 11.11 1.17
C MET A 235 -20.20 10.53 1.28
N PRO A 236 -21.20 11.29 1.78
CA PRO A 236 -22.56 10.80 1.89
C PRO A 236 -23.16 10.28 0.58
N ALA A 237 -22.90 10.97 -0.53
CA ALA A 237 -23.51 10.69 -1.83
C ALA A 237 -22.64 9.85 -2.79
N CYS A 238 -21.34 9.70 -2.51
CA CYS A 238 -20.43 9.00 -3.40
C CYS A 238 -19.13 8.58 -2.68
N PHE A 239 -18.37 7.69 -3.31
CA PHE A 239 -16.98 7.46 -2.97
C PHE A 239 -16.07 7.73 -4.17
N PHE A 240 -14.84 8.10 -3.87
CA PHE A 240 -13.79 8.31 -4.85
C PHE A 240 -12.50 7.64 -4.41
N LEU A 241 -11.98 6.75 -5.25
CA LEU A 241 -10.70 6.08 -5.09
C LEU A 241 -9.74 6.56 -6.17
N LEU A 242 -8.50 6.86 -5.77
CA LEU A 242 -7.39 7.15 -6.67
C LEU A 242 -6.25 6.19 -6.35
N SER A 243 -5.91 5.33 -7.31
CA SER A 243 -4.61 4.67 -7.38
C SER A 243 -3.70 5.49 -8.27
N ARG A 244 -2.54 5.89 -7.76
CA ARG A 244 -1.57 6.72 -8.48
C ARG A 244 -0.21 6.06 -8.43
N PHE A 245 0.29 5.70 -9.59
CA PHE A 245 1.71 5.50 -9.81
C PHE A 245 2.35 6.86 -10.15
N TYR A 246 3.36 7.23 -9.40
CA TYR A 246 4.13 8.44 -9.60
C TYR A 246 5.60 8.07 -9.80
N LEU A 247 6.16 8.48 -10.93
CA LEU A 247 7.56 8.31 -11.28
C LEU A 247 8.17 9.68 -11.56
N ARG A 248 9.29 9.96 -10.92
CA ARG A 248 10.16 11.09 -11.21
C ARG A 248 11.56 10.54 -11.39
N VAL A 249 12.18 10.84 -12.53
CA VAL A 249 13.61 10.63 -12.77
C VAL A 249 14.23 12.00 -12.88
N ASP A 250 15.13 12.32 -11.95
CA ASP A 250 15.63 13.68 -11.76
C ASP A 250 16.36 14.17 -13.01
N GLY A 251 15.96 15.36 -13.48
CA GLY A 251 16.50 15.96 -14.71
C GLY A 251 16.06 15.29 -16.02
N VAL A 252 15.27 14.22 -15.99
CA VAL A 252 14.90 13.43 -17.18
C VAL A 252 13.42 13.54 -17.49
N MET A 253 12.55 12.99 -16.63
CA MET A 253 11.11 12.87 -16.91
C MET A 253 10.28 12.72 -15.65
N VAL A 254 8.99 13.01 -15.79
CA VAL A 254 7.96 12.71 -14.81
C VAL A 254 6.84 11.95 -15.50
N ARG A 255 6.39 10.86 -14.88
CA ARG A 255 5.29 10.02 -15.36
C ARG A 255 4.30 9.80 -14.23
N ILE A 256 3.02 9.87 -14.56
CA ILE A 256 1.90 9.67 -13.64
C ILE A 256 0.91 8.73 -14.32
N CYS A 257 0.64 7.59 -13.71
CA CYS A 257 -0.47 6.71 -14.10
C CYS A 257 -1.52 6.76 -13.00
N ASP A 258 -2.68 7.33 -13.32
CA ASP A 258 -3.81 7.46 -12.41
C ASP A 258 -4.91 6.49 -12.82
N THR A 259 -5.35 5.64 -11.91
CA THR A 259 -6.60 4.88 -11.98
C THR A 259 -7.59 5.49 -10.99
N ARG A 260 -8.64 6.11 -11.52
CA ARG A 260 -9.70 6.77 -10.76
C ARG A 260 -10.94 5.89 -10.76
N ILE A 261 -11.56 5.74 -9.59
CA ILE A 261 -12.79 4.98 -9.43
C ILE A 261 -13.79 5.81 -8.67
N TYR A 262 -14.96 5.97 -9.26
CA TYR A 262 -16.04 6.78 -8.73
C TYR A 262 -17.33 5.96 -8.66
N GLY A 263 -17.90 5.83 -7.47
CA GLY A 263 -19.22 5.21 -7.28
C GLY A 263 -20.18 6.20 -6.65
N GLU A 264 -21.36 6.34 -7.26
CA GLU A 264 -22.44 7.17 -6.74
C GLU A 264 -23.40 6.31 -5.91
N HIS A 265 -23.98 6.92 -4.88
CA HIS A 265 -24.90 6.26 -3.97
C HIS A 265 -26.10 5.67 -4.73
N CYS A 266 -26.43 4.41 -4.45
CA CYS A 266 -27.53 3.66 -5.08
C CYS A 266 -27.44 3.49 -6.61
N SER A 267 -26.28 3.72 -7.24
CA SER A 267 -26.11 3.53 -8.70
C SER A 267 -26.02 2.05 -9.11
N GLY A 268 -25.49 1.19 -8.23
CA GLY A 268 -25.28 -0.23 -8.52
C GLY A 268 -24.06 -0.54 -9.40
N TYR A 269 -23.31 0.49 -9.83
CA TYR A 269 -22.07 0.38 -10.58
C TYR A 269 -21.05 1.43 -10.09
N PHE A 270 -19.84 1.39 -10.63
CA PHE A 270 -18.87 2.47 -10.47
C PHE A 270 -18.11 2.67 -11.78
N ILE A 271 -17.71 3.91 -12.03
CA ILE A 271 -16.94 4.29 -13.20
C ILE A 271 -15.46 4.11 -12.86
N ARG A 272 -14.71 3.47 -13.76
CA ARG A 272 -13.25 3.38 -13.68
C ARG A 272 -12.64 4.11 -14.86
N GLU A 273 -11.82 5.13 -14.59
CA GLU A 273 -11.05 5.85 -15.58
C GLU A 273 -9.56 5.62 -15.36
N TRP A 274 -8.83 5.37 -16.45
CA TRP A 274 -7.38 5.28 -16.45
C TRP A 274 -6.79 6.42 -17.27
N SER A 275 -5.73 7.04 -16.76
CA SER A 275 -4.99 8.06 -17.50
C SER A 275 -3.50 7.95 -17.23
N LYS A 276 -2.70 7.95 -18.29
CA LYS A 276 -1.24 8.04 -18.26
C LYS A 276 -0.80 9.39 -18.78
N ARG A 277 0.06 10.05 -18.02
CA ARG A 277 0.61 11.36 -18.36
C ARG A 277 2.11 11.31 -18.19
N GLU A 278 2.83 11.75 -19.21
CA GLU A 278 4.28 11.80 -19.20
C GLU A 278 4.73 13.18 -19.71
N ALA A 279 5.81 13.70 -19.13
CA ALA A 279 6.44 14.92 -19.57
C ALA A 279 7.95 14.84 -19.35
N LYS A 280 8.73 15.32 -20.31
CA LYS A 280 10.18 15.44 -20.17
C LYS A 280 10.53 16.66 -19.32
N PHE A 281 11.62 16.60 -18.58
CA PHE A 281 12.04 17.68 -17.70
C PHE A 281 12.30 18.99 -18.48
N THR A 282 12.84 18.88 -19.69
CA THR A 282 13.07 20.01 -20.62
C THR A 282 11.78 20.75 -21.01
N GLU A 283 10.64 20.05 -21.04
CA GLU A 283 9.35 20.64 -21.38
C GLU A 283 8.69 21.28 -20.15
N LEU A 284 8.94 20.70 -18.96
CA LEU A 284 8.42 21.18 -17.69
C LEU A 284 9.08 22.49 -17.23
N SER A 285 10.40 22.63 -17.42
CA SER A 285 11.16 23.82 -17.02
C SER A 285 10.58 25.11 -17.63
N SER A 286 10.20 25.07 -18.92
CA SER A 286 9.56 26.19 -19.61
C SER A 286 8.22 26.62 -18.99
N THR A 287 7.47 25.68 -18.41
CA THR A 287 6.15 25.95 -17.78
C THR A 287 6.32 26.47 -16.37
N VAL A 288 7.24 25.88 -15.59
CA VAL A 288 7.50 26.28 -14.22
C VAL A 288 8.08 27.70 -14.17
N THR A 289 8.93 28.10 -15.12
CA THR A 289 9.42 29.49 -15.20
C THR A 289 8.31 30.51 -15.48
N MET A 290 7.25 30.12 -16.19
CA MET A 290 6.09 31.00 -16.42
C MET A 290 5.21 31.17 -15.17
N THR A 291 5.12 30.15 -14.31
CA THR A 291 4.31 30.20 -13.08
C THR A 291 5.07 30.80 -11.89
N VAL A 292 6.40 30.68 -11.85
CA VAL A 292 7.26 31.11 -10.72
C VAL A 292 7.69 32.59 -10.83
N GLY A 293 7.10 33.36 -11.75
CA GLY A 293 7.30 34.81 -11.84
C GLY A 293 6.86 35.60 -10.58
N CYS A 294 6.24 34.95 -9.59
CA CYS A 294 5.82 35.59 -8.35
C CYS A 294 6.01 34.63 -7.16
N HIS A 295 7.04 34.85 -6.34
CA HIS A 295 7.33 34.20 -5.05
C HIS A 295 8.06 32.85 -5.10
N GLY A 296 9.31 32.88 -4.64
CA GLY A 296 10.12 31.68 -4.41
C GLY A 296 9.55 30.80 -3.30
N VAL A 297 9.61 29.48 -3.49
CA VAL A 297 9.19 28.52 -2.47
C VAL A 297 10.10 27.30 -2.46
N ALA A 298 10.32 26.79 -1.24
CA ALA A 298 11.04 25.60 -0.85
C ALA A 298 10.56 24.30 -1.53
N ASN A 299 11.43 23.27 -1.47
CA ASN A 299 11.34 21.97 -2.14
C ASN A 299 9.97 21.24 -2.07
N GLY A 300 9.12 21.51 -1.07
CA GLY A 300 7.77 20.94 -0.98
C GLY A 300 6.74 21.49 -1.99
N SER A 301 7.00 22.64 -2.62
CA SER A 301 6.10 23.27 -3.61
C SER A 301 6.27 22.72 -5.03
N TYR A 302 7.44 22.17 -5.37
CA TYR A 302 7.75 21.73 -6.73
C TYR A 302 6.91 20.52 -7.16
N HIS A 303 6.63 19.58 -6.26
CA HIS A 303 5.76 18.43 -6.57
C HIS A 303 4.35 18.88 -6.96
N SER A 304 3.74 19.78 -6.20
CA SER A 304 2.41 20.33 -6.52
C SER A 304 2.43 21.13 -7.84
N THR A 305 3.47 21.92 -8.07
CA THR A 305 3.63 22.73 -9.29
C THR A 305 3.89 21.88 -10.53
N VAL A 306 4.69 20.82 -10.42
CA VAL A 306 4.95 19.87 -11.52
C VAL A 306 3.73 19.03 -11.82
N LEU A 307 3.03 18.53 -10.79
CA LEU A 307 1.72 17.92 -10.96
C LEU A 307 0.78 18.88 -11.69
N CYS A 308 0.65 20.12 -11.22
CA CYS A 308 -0.19 21.14 -11.83
C CYS A 308 0.19 21.41 -13.30
N ALA A 309 1.49 21.53 -13.61
CA ALA A 309 1.98 21.73 -14.98
C ALA A 309 1.65 20.55 -15.91
N ILE A 310 1.76 19.31 -15.43
CA ILE A 310 1.35 18.11 -16.17
C ILE A 310 -0.18 18.04 -16.29
N PHE A 311 -0.91 18.44 -15.25
CA PHE A 311 -2.37 18.48 -15.24
C PHE A 311 -2.94 19.51 -16.24
N LEU A 312 -2.26 20.66 -16.39
CA LEU A 312 -2.66 21.74 -17.29
C LEU A 312 -2.27 21.51 -18.76
N ARG A 313 -1.21 20.74 -19.04
CA ARG A 313 -0.77 20.48 -20.43
C ARG A 313 -1.44 19.26 -21.08
N ASN A 314 -1.68 18.18 -20.32
CA ASN A 314 -2.22 16.93 -20.85
C ASN A 314 -3.69 16.75 -20.45
N SER A 315 -4.57 17.65 -20.89
CA SER A 315 -6.03 17.47 -20.86
C SER A 315 -6.54 16.50 -21.92
N ASP A 316 -5.65 15.96 -22.76
CA ASP A 316 -5.99 14.91 -23.71
C ASP A 316 -6.04 13.57 -22.99
N SER A 317 -7.25 13.23 -22.55
CA SER A 317 -7.64 11.88 -22.15
C SER A 317 -7.35 10.92 -23.31
N TYR A 318 -6.26 10.17 -23.22
CA TYR A 318 -6.07 9.01 -24.09
C TYR A 318 -7.04 7.91 -23.61
N ALA A 319 -8.25 7.93 -24.15
CA ALA A 319 -9.13 6.78 -24.13
C ALA A 319 -8.50 5.71 -25.03
N HIS A 320 -7.93 4.67 -24.45
CA HIS A 320 -7.60 3.48 -25.21
C HIS A 320 -8.91 2.88 -25.74
N LYS A 321 -9.13 3.01 -27.04
CA LYS A 321 -9.92 2.03 -27.79
C LYS A 321 -9.06 0.77 -27.88
N ASN A 322 -9.63 -0.35 -27.46
CA ASN A 322 -9.04 -1.69 -27.57
C ASN A 322 -8.37 -1.92 -28.93
#